data_AF-A0A836CLA3-F1
#
_entry.id   AF-A0A836CLA3-F1
#
_cell.length_a   1.000
_cell.length_b   1.000
_cell.length_c   1.000
_cell.angle_alpha   90.00
_cell.angle_beta   90.00
_cell.angle_gamma   90.00
#
_symmetry.space_group_name_H-M   'P 1'
#
loop_
_entity.id
_entity.type
_entity.pdbx_description
1 polymer ?
#
loop_
_entity_poly.entity_id
_entity_poly.type
_entity_poly.pdbx_seq_one_letter_code
_entity_poly.pdbx_strand_id
1 'polypeptide(L)'
;PEQECVAAALVRMTERALLPGGGSLEDVFTDGLDFLVLVPRFTTLQQQTAARVQKMGLADGAGGSIGQRVIMYQARSGSGTSKMFQRFKSESETHSKRLFCIIADECHWGATKTGAYSQFVNQFGDGDKRQKNVVILLVSATPYNCLTRDSRVTQPDNVLKW
;
A
#
# COMPACT_ATOMS: atom_id res chain seq x y z
N PRO A 1 -11.63 -19.52 -5.67
CA PRO A 1 -12.97 -18.91 -5.50
C PRO A 1 -12.99 -17.72 -4.53
N GLU A 2 -12.59 -17.91 -3.27
CA GLU A 2 -12.66 -16.85 -2.26
C GLU A 2 -11.66 -15.71 -2.51
N GLN A 3 -10.39 -16.04 -2.77
CA GLN A 3 -9.35 -15.06 -3.12
C GLN A 3 -9.70 -14.24 -4.37
N GLU A 4 -10.36 -14.87 -5.34
CA GLU A 4 -10.80 -14.22 -6.57
C GLU A 4 -11.94 -13.24 -6.30
N CYS A 5 -12.89 -13.60 -5.43
CA CYS A 5 -13.95 -12.70 -4.98
C CYS A 5 -13.37 -11.49 -4.24
N VAL A 6 -12.41 -11.72 -3.33
CA VAL A 6 -11.69 -10.66 -2.60
C VAL A 6 -10.96 -9.74 -3.57
N ALA A 7 -10.21 -10.31 -4.54
CA ALA A 7 -9.50 -9.53 -5.54
C ALA A 7 -10.45 -8.67 -6.39
N ALA A 8 -11.55 -9.25 -6.87
CA ALA A 8 -12.55 -8.52 -7.64
C ALA A 8 -13.21 -7.40 -6.82
N ALA A 9 -13.46 -7.63 -5.53
CA ALA A 9 -13.97 -6.60 -4.64
C ALA A 9 -12.97 -5.46 -4.44
N LEU A 10 -11.68 -5.78 -4.23
CA LEU A 10 -10.61 -4.78 -4.09
C LEU A 10 -10.46 -3.91 -5.35
N VAL A 11 -10.54 -4.50 -6.54
CA VAL A 11 -10.52 -3.75 -7.81
C VAL A 11 -11.69 -2.76 -7.87
N ARG A 12 -12.93 -3.22 -7.66
CA ARG A 12 -14.12 -2.35 -7.68
C ARG A 12 -14.05 -1.22 -6.65
N MET A 13 -13.57 -1.53 -5.43
CA MET A 13 -13.41 -0.52 -4.38
C MET A 13 -12.36 0.52 -4.76
N THR A 14 -11.27 0.09 -5.41
CA THR A 14 -10.20 0.97 -5.88
C THR A 14 -10.66 1.86 -7.04
N GLU A 15 -11.41 1.32 -8.00
CA GLU A 15 -12.05 2.09 -9.09
C GLU A 15 -12.95 3.17 -8.52
N ARG A 16 -13.85 2.82 -7.59
CA ARG A 16 -14.74 3.79 -6.94
C ARG A 16 -13.97 4.88 -6.19
N ALA A 17 -12.86 4.51 -5.54
CA ALA A 17 -12.07 5.44 -4.73
C ALA A 17 -11.21 6.41 -5.57
N LEU A 18 -10.68 5.96 -6.70
CA LEU A 18 -9.76 6.73 -7.54
C LEU A 18 -10.45 7.37 -8.76
N LEU A 19 -11.51 6.74 -9.27
CA LEU A 19 -12.22 7.09 -10.50
C LEU A 19 -13.69 7.40 -10.20
N PRO A 20 -14.02 8.47 -9.45
CA PRO A 20 -15.41 8.78 -9.07
C PRO A 20 -16.33 9.10 -10.28
N GLY A 21 -15.75 9.38 -11.45
CA GLY A 21 -16.48 9.55 -12.72
C GLY A 21 -16.73 8.24 -13.48
N GLY A 22 -16.32 7.09 -12.93
CA GLY A 22 -16.34 5.79 -13.61
C GLY A 22 -15.10 5.54 -14.47
N GLY A 23 -15.00 4.32 -15.00
CA GLY A 23 -13.86 3.82 -15.79
C GLY A 23 -13.19 2.60 -15.15
N SER A 24 -12.26 2.00 -15.88
CA SER A 24 -11.43 0.90 -15.38
C SER A 24 -10.05 1.38 -14.95
N LEU A 25 -9.45 0.72 -13.95
CA LEU A 25 -8.03 0.96 -13.61
C LEU A 25 -7.10 0.69 -14.79
N GLU A 26 -7.40 -0.30 -15.61
CA GLU A 26 -6.56 -0.72 -16.75
C GLU A 26 -6.53 0.36 -17.84
N ASP A 27 -7.65 1.04 -18.07
CA ASP A 27 -7.75 2.13 -19.06
C ASP A 27 -7.02 3.41 -18.59
N VAL A 28 -7.04 3.67 -17.27
CA VAL A 28 -6.47 4.90 -16.70
C VAL A 28 -4.98 4.77 -16.41
N PHE A 29 -4.57 3.61 -15.88
CA PHE A 29 -3.20 3.32 -15.43
C PHE A 29 -2.49 2.37 -16.38
N THR A 30 -2.17 2.88 -17.56
CA THR A 30 -1.57 2.14 -18.68
C THR A 30 -0.15 1.64 -18.43
N ASP A 31 0.56 2.22 -17.46
CA ASP A 31 1.95 1.86 -17.14
C ASP A 31 2.04 0.74 -16.08
N GLY A 32 0.90 0.08 -15.82
CA GLY A 32 0.75 -1.04 -14.90
C GLY A 32 0.65 -0.62 -13.43
N LEU A 33 0.92 -1.60 -12.57
CA LEU A 33 0.87 -1.49 -11.11
C LEU A 33 2.28 -1.61 -10.53
N ASP A 34 2.61 -0.73 -9.60
CA ASP A 34 3.74 -0.90 -8.70
C ASP A 34 3.27 -0.94 -7.25
N PHE A 35 3.98 -1.68 -6.40
CA PHE A 35 3.53 -1.91 -5.03
C PHE A 35 4.67 -1.98 -4.02
N LEU A 36 4.31 -1.67 -2.78
CA LEU A 36 5.17 -1.70 -1.61
C LEU A 36 4.43 -2.36 -0.45
N VAL A 37 5.00 -3.43 0.11
CA VAL A 37 4.46 -4.11 1.29
C VAL A 37 5.17 -3.59 2.53
N LEU A 38 4.41 -3.05 3.48
CA LEU A 38 4.88 -2.66 4.80
C LEU A 38 4.57 -3.79 5.78
N VAL A 39 5.58 -4.30 6.48
CA VAL A 39 5.42 -5.37 7.48
C VAL A 39 5.88 -4.91 8.87
N PRO A 40 5.36 -5.51 9.95
CA PRO A 40 5.92 -5.38 11.30
C PRO A 40 7.43 -5.62 11.35
N ARG A 41 8.07 -5.14 12.41
CA ARG A 41 9.52 -5.23 12.60
C ARG A 41 9.98 -6.62 13.06
N PHE A 42 9.62 -7.64 12.29
CA PHE A 42 10.08 -9.01 12.46
C PHE A 42 10.80 -9.43 11.18
N THR A 43 12.11 -9.65 11.26
CA THR A 43 12.94 -10.02 10.10
C THR A 43 12.45 -11.29 9.42
N THR A 44 11.96 -12.25 10.20
CA THR A 44 11.36 -13.49 9.70
C THR A 44 10.13 -13.23 8.85
N LEU A 45 9.23 -12.36 9.28
CA LEU A 45 8.03 -11.98 8.52
C LEU A 45 8.41 -11.28 7.22
N GLN A 46 9.35 -10.33 7.27
CA GLN A 46 9.85 -9.66 6.07
C GLN A 46 10.41 -10.66 5.05
N GLN A 47 11.26 -11.60 5.50
CA GLN A 47 11.85 -12.61 4.62
C GLN A 47 10.80 -13.54 4.03
N GLN A 48 9.83 -13.99 4.82
CA GLN A 48 8.75 -14.85 4.35
C GLN A 48 7.87 -14.14 3.32
N THR A 49 7.50 -12.88 3.56
CA THR A 49 6.70 -12.09 2.63
C THR A 49 7.47 -11.82 1.34
N ALA A 50 8.76 -11.46 1.42
CA ALA A 50 9.61 -11.27 0.25
C ALA A 50 9.75 -12.55 -0.59
N ALA A 51 9.95 -13.71 0.05
CA ALA A 51 10.04 -14.99 -0.63
C ALA A 51 8.73 -15.36 -1.35
N ARG A 52 7.57 -15.05 -0.76
CA ARG A 52 6.25 -15.26 -1.39
C ARG A 52 6.07 -14.36 -2.61
N VAL A 53 6.39 -13.07 -2.50
CA VAL A 53 6.35 -12.10 -3.61
C VAL A 53 7.22 -12.58 -4.78
N GLN A 54 8.44 -13.04 -4.48
CA GLN A 54 9.34 -13.59 -5.49
C GLN A 54 8.78 -14.86 -6.15
N LYS A 55 8.28 -15.81 -5.35
CA LYS A 55 7.71 -17.06 -5.87
C LYS A 55 6.55 -16.83 -6.83
N MET A 56 5.81 -15.73 -6.65
CA MET A 56 4.70 -15.33 -7.52
C MET A 56 5.15 -14.56 -8.78
N GLY A 57 6.45 -14.32 -8.98
CA GLY A 57 6.97 -13.54 -10.12
C GLY A 57 6.64 -12.04 -10.04
N LEU A 58 6.09 -11.57 -8.91
CA LEU A 58 5.68 -10.16 -8.72
C LEU A 58 6.88 -9.23 -8.48
N ALA A 59 8.10 -9.79 -8.44
CA ALA A 59 9.34 -9.04 -8.30
C ALA A 59 10.02 -8.74 -9.65
N ASP A 60 9.67 -9.45 -10.73
CA ASP A 60 10.52 -9.56 -11.92
C ASP A 60 10.26 -8.48 -13.01
N GLY A 61 9.41 -7.48 -12.74
CA GLY A 61 8.96 -6.52 -13.75
C GLY A 61 9.46 -5.08 -13.64
N ALA A 62 10.12 -4.67 -12.54
CA ALA A 62 10.53 -3.27 -12.38
C ALA A 62 11.92 -3.12 -11.74
N GLY A 63 12.98 -3.48 -12.50
CA GLY A 63 14.35 -2.98 -12.31
C GLY A 63 14.92 -2.93 -10.88
N GLY A 64 14.42 -3.76 -9.97
CA GLY A 64 14.62 -3.60 -8.54
C GLY A 64 14.70 -4.96 -7.87
N SER A 65 15.68 -5.15 -6.99
CA SER A 65 15.85 -6.43 -6.29
C SER A 65 14.67 -6.72 -5.37
N ILE A 66 14.36 -8.00 -5.16
CA ILE A 66 13.24 -8.51 -4.33
C ILE A 66 13.14 -7.83 -2.95
N GLY A 67 14.28 -7.44 -2.35
CA GLY A 67 14.34 -6.70 -1.09
C GLY A 67 13.80 -5.26 -1.16
N GLN A 68 13.47 -4.75 -2.35
CA GLN A 68 12.99 -3.39 -2.58
C GLN A 68 11.47 -3.22 -2.46
N ARG A 69 10.71 -4.32 -2.45
CA ARG A 69 9.23 -4.29 -2.43
C ARG A 69 8.61 -4.61 -1.07
N VAL A 70 9.38 -5.15 -0.12
CA VAL A 70 8.90 -5.49 1.22
C VAL A 70 9.78 -4.81 2.27
N ILE A 71 9.22 -3.84 2.97
CA ILE A 71 9.95 -3.02 3.94
C ILE A 71 9.29 -3.09 5.32
N MET A 72 10.09 -3.05 6.37
CA MET A 72 9.54 -3.01 7.74
C MET A 72 9.05 -1.61 8.11
N TYR A 73 8.11 -1.47 9.05
CA TYR A 73 7.74 -0.20 9.70
C TYR A 73 8.91 0.39 10.50
N GLN A 74 9.90 0.95 9.82
CA GLN A 74 11.08 1.54 10.41
C GLN A 74 11.36 2.92 9.80
N ALA A 75 11.11 3.97 10.59
CA ALA A 75 11.32 5.37 10.22
C ALA A 75 12.67 5.90 10.71
N ARG A 76 13.73 5.06 10.71
CA ARG A 76 15.05 5.60 11.01
C ARG A 76 15.55 6.34 9.77
N SER A 77 15.69 7.66 9.88
CA SER A 77 16.26 8.49 8.82
C SER A 77 17.57 7.90 8.30
N GLY A 78 17.75 7.87 6.98
CA GLY A 78 18.91 7.29 6.31
C GLY A 78 18.94 5.75 6.20
N SER A 79 18.00 5.03 6.81
CA SER A 79 17.87 3.57 6.63
C SER A 79 17.46 3.20 5.19
N GLY A 80 17.80 1.98 4.78
CA GLY A 80 17.35 1.44 3.49
C GLY A 80 15.83 1.54 3.31
N THR A 81 15.05 1.21 4.35
CA THR A 81 13.59 1.38 4.41
C THR A 81 13.14 2.78 4.03
N SER A 82 13.71 3.81 4.67
CA SER A 82 13.35 5.20 4.40
C SER A 82 13.69 5.60 2.96
N LYS A 83 14.83 5.15 2.41
CA LYS A 83 15.20 5.46 1.03
C LYS A 83 14.26 4.79 0.02
N MET A 84 13.89 3.54 0.26
CA MET A 84 12.95 2.80 -0.58
C MET A 84 11.56 3.45 -0.60
N PHE A 85 11.05 3.82 0.58
CA PHE A 85 9.78 4.53 0.68
C PHE A 85 9.82 5.89 -0.03
N GLN A 86 10.89 6.68 0.15
CA GLN A 86 11.02 7.98 -0.53
C GLN A 86 11.13 7.83 -2.05
N ARG A 87 11.83 6.80 -2.54
CA ARG A 87 11.84 6.45 -3.96
C ARG A 87 10.43 6.13 -4.45
N PHE A 88 9.72 5.22 -3.78
CA PHE A 88 8.34 4.86 -4.14
C PHE A 88 7.41 6.08 -4.19
N LYS A 89 7.51 6.96 -3.17
CA LYS A 89 6.78 8.22 -3.14
C LYS A 89 7.14 9.12 -4.34
N SER A 90 8.42 9.34 -4.59
CA SER A 90 8.88 10.16 -5.72
C SER A 90 8.41 9.60 -7.07
N GLU A 91 8.46 8.28 -7.26
CA GLU A 91 7.99 7.62 -8.47
C GLU A 91 6.48 7.82 -8.66
N SER A 92 5.70 7.76 -7.58
CA SER A 92 4.26 8.01 -7.62
C SER A 92 3.90 9.46 -7.96
N GLU A 93 4.78 10.41 -7.68
CA GLU A 93 4.60 11.82 -8.05
C GLU A 93 4.91 12.08 -9.53
N THR A 94 5.83 11.31 -10.12
CA THR A 94 6.29 11.49 -11.51
C THR A 94 5.57 10.61 -12.53
N HIS A 95 4.99 9.47 -12.13
CA HIS A 95 4.33 8.51 -13.02
C HIS A 95 2.82 8.46 -12.80
N SER A 96 2.11 9.49 -13.27
CA SER A 96 0.65 9.61 -13.09
C SER A 96 -0.18 8.51 -13.78
N LYS A 97 0.41 7.80 -14.76
CA LYS A 97 -0.20 6.70 -15.52
C LYS A 97 0.12 5.31 -14.97
N ARG A 98 0.84 5.23 -13.84
CA ARG A 98 1.07 3.99 -13.09
C ARG A 98 0.26 4.02 -11.81
N LEU A 99 -0.39 2.91 -11.48
CA LEU A 99 -1.05 2.74 -10.19
C LEU A 99 0.01 2.33 -9.15
N PHE A 100 0.03 3.00 -8.01
CA PHE A 100 0.89 2.67 -6.88
C PHE A 100 0.06 2.14 -5.71
N CYS A 101 0.43 0.98 -5.19
CA CYS A 101 -0.27 0.34 -4.08
C CYS A 101 0.65 0.17 -2.87
N ILE A 102 0.25 0.71 -1.71
CA ILE A 102 0.89 0.40 -0.44
C ILE A 102 0.03 -0.64 0.27
N ILE A 103 0.62 -1.80 0.56
CA ILE A 103 0.00 -2.87 1.32
C ILE A 103 0.55 -2.79 2.74
N ALA A 104 -0.22 -2.19 3.64
CA ALA A 104 0.10 -2.10 5.05
C ALA A 104 -0.35 -3.39 5.75
N ASP A 105 0.54 -4.39 5.78
CA ASP A 105 0.30 -5.66 6.47
C ASP A 105 0.39 -5.47 7.97
N GLU A 106 -0.44 -6.23 8.70
CA GLU A 106 -0.68 -6.09 10.13
C GLU A 106 -0.79 -4.61 10.52
N CYS A 107 -1.64 -3.85 9.84
CA CYS A 107 -1.71 -2.39 9.99
C CYS A 107 -2.10 -1.94 11.42
N HIS A 108 -2.63 -2.85 12.23
CA HIS A 108 -2.88 -2.62 13.64
C HIS A 108 -1.59 -2.56 14.48
N TRP A 109 -0.48 -3.07 13.96
CA TRP A 109 0.82 -3.09 14.63
C TRP A 109 1.50 -1.71 14.54
N GLY A 110 1.89 -1.16 15.69
CA GLY A 110 2.73 0.04 15.73
C GLY A 110 2.07 1.33 15.21
N ALA A 111 0.73 1.38 15.14
CA ALA A 111 -0.04 2.57 14.83
C ALA A 111 0.26 3.68 15.85
N THR A 112 1.19 4.56 15.48
CA THR A 112 1.73 5.62 16.34
C THR A 112 1.59 6.96 15.63
N LYS A 113 1.35 8.04 16.39
CA LYS A 113 1.11 9.37 15.82
C LYS A 113 2.33 9.96 15.09
N THR A 114 3.53 9.53 15.46
CA THR A 114 4.81 10.11 14.99
C THR A 114 5.80 9.09 14.41
N GLY A 115 5.40 7.82 14.31
CA GLY A 115 6.26 6.73 13.83
C GLY A 115 6.18 6.48 12.33
N ALA A 116 6.82 5.39 11.89
CA ALA A 116 6.85 4.96 10.49
C ALA A 116 5.46 4.77 9.88
N TYR A 117 4.52 4.27 10.69
CA TYR A 117 3.13 4.15 10.27
C TYR A 117 2.53 5.52 9.90
N SER A 118 2.75 6.54 10.73
CA SER A 118 2.27 7.90 10.43
C SER A 118 2.87 8.43 9.13
N GLN A 119 4.18 8.27 8.95
CA GLN A 119 4.88 8.76 7.75
C GLN A 119 4.48 8.01 6.48
N PHE A 120 4.37 6.69 6.55
CA PHE A 120 4.18 5.83 5.38
C PHE A 120 2.72 5.64 4.99
N VAL A 121 1.83 5.72 5.97
CA VAL A 121 0.39 5.49 5.78
C VAL A 121 -0.35 6.81 5.91
N ASN A 122 -0.33 7.44 7.09
CA ASN A 122 -1.22 8.59 7.38
C ASN A 122 -0.84 9.85 6.58
N GLN A 123 0.44 10.15 6.47
CA GLN A 123 0.98 11.35 5.82
C GLN A 123 1.31 11.12 4.34
N PHE A 124 1.02 9.92 3.81
CA PHE A 124 1.20 9.67 2.39
C PHE A 124 0.21 10.55 1.61
N GLY A 125 0.74 11.57 0.95
CA GLY A 125 -0.05 12.57 0.24
C GLY A 125 -0.77 13.58 1.14
N ASP A 126 -0.34 13.78 2.39
CA ASP A 126 -0.88 14.84 3.25
C ASP A 126 -0.59 16.23 2.65
N GLY A 127 -1.62 17.09 2.58
CA GLY A 127 -1.60 18.41 1.94
C GLY A 127 -2.50 18.52 0.70
N ASP A 128 -2.42 19.62 -0.04
CA ASP A 128 -3.27 19.92 -1.21
C ASP A 128 -3.08 18.97 -2.41
N LYS A 129 -2.20 17.97 -2.30
CA LYS A 129 -1.78 17.07 -3.38
C LYS A 129 -2.07 15.62 -3.04
N ARG A 130 -3.33 15.30 -2.72
CA ARG A 130 -3.77 13.89 -2.70
C ARG A 130 -3.49 13.27 -4.06
N GLN A 131 -2.60 12.28 -4.10
CA GLN A 131 -2.21 11.63 -5.33
C GLN A 131 -3.35 10.76 -5.84
N LYS A 132 -3.72 10.95 -7.11
CA LYS A 132 -4.87 10.26 -7.75
C LYS A 132 -4.51 8.87 -8.27
N ASN A 133 -3.25 8.49 -8.18
CA ASN A 133 -2.69 7.23 -8.66
C ASN A 133 -2.13 6.38 -7.52
N VAL A 134 -2.51 6.65 -6.27
CA VAL A 134 -2.05 5.88 -5.10
C VAL A 134 -3.22 5.32 -4.30
N VAL A 135 -3.16 4.03 -4.00
CA VAL A 135 -4.06 3.33 -3.07
C VAL A 135 -3.26 2.77 -1.89
N ILE A 136 -3.85 2.82 -0.70
CA ILE A 136 -3.27 2.25 0.51
C ILE A 136 -4.24 1.21 1.05
N LEU A 137 -3.83 -0.05 1.06
CA LEU A 137 -4.58 -1.18 1.60
C LEU A 137 -4.14 -1.41 3.05
N LEU A 138 -5.10 -1.40 3.97
CA LEU A 138 -4.88 -1.70 5.38
C LEU A 138 -5.32 -3.15 5.64
N VAL A 139 -4.37 -4.04 5.89
CA VAL A 139 -4.62 -5.48 6.08
C VAL A 139 -4.42 -5.84 7.54
N SER A 140 -5.45 -6.41 8.17
CA SER A 140 -5.42 -6.80 9.58
C SER A 140 -6.56 -7.74 9.93
N ALA A 141 -6.29 -8.73 10.78
CA ALA A 141 -7.33 -9.52 11.45
C ALA A 141 -7.99 -8.77 12.63
N THR A 142 -7.39 -7.68 13.10
CA THR A 142 -7.80 -6.92 14.30
C THR A 142 -7.74 -5.40 14.06
N PRO A 143 -8.56 -4.84 13.15
CA PRO A 143 -8.42 -3.46 12.65
C PRO A 143 -8.90 -2.36 13.62
N TYR A 144 -9.17 -2.68 14.90
CA TYR A 144 -9.87 -1.78 15.84
C TYR A 144 -9.20 -0.41 16.02
N ASN A 145 -7.87 -0.35 15.98
CA ASN A 145 -7.12 0.91 16.10
C ASN A 145 -6.93 1.66 14.76
N CYS A 146 -7.33 1.07 13.63
CA CYS A 146 -7.33 1.70 12.31
C CYS A 146 -8.68 2.38 11.99
N LEU A 147 -9.75 2.00 12.71
CA LEU A 147 -11.12 2.48 12.51
C LEU A 147 -11.54 3.42 13.65
N THR A 148 -10.77 4.49 13.85
CA THR A 148 -11.09 5.55 14.84
C THR A 148 -11.98 6.63 14.23
N ARG A 149 -12.54 7.51 15.07
CA ARG A 149 -13.34 8.67 14.62
C ARG A 149 -12.63 9.53 13.57
N ASP A 150 -11.31 9.66 13.70
CA ASP A 150 -10.48 10.50 12.83
C ASP A 150 -9.82 9.66 11.71
N SER A 151 -10.31 8.44 11.46
CA SER A 151 -9.80 7.58 10.39
C SER A 151 -10.14 8.13 9.02
N ARG A 152 -9.21 7.99 8.08
CA ARG A 152 -9.43 8.27 6.65
C ARG A 152 -10.34 7.23 5.98
N VAL A 153 -10.58 6.10 6.64
CA VAL A 153 -11.56 5.09 6.22
C VAL A 153 -12.93 5.52 6.76
N THR A 154 -13.52 6.53 6.13
CA THR A 154 -14.76 7.16 6.61
C THR A 154 -16.04 6.44 6.17
N GLN A 155 -15.95 5.53 5.20
CA GLN A 155 -17.08 4.82 4.64
C GLN A 155 -16.97 3.31 4.92
N PRO A 156 -18.02 2.66 5.46
CA PRO A 156 -18.06 1.21 5.66
C PRO A 156 -17.78 0.42 4.38
N ASP A 157 -18.17 0.97 3.22
CA ASP A 157 -17.97 0.34 1.91
C ASP A 157 -16.49 0.26 1.49
N ASN A 158 -15.59 0.94 2.20
CA ASN A 158 -14.14 0.84 2.03
C ASN A 158 -13.52 -0.22 2.97
N VAL A 159 -14.35 -1.01 3.64
CA VAL A 159 -13.94 -2.16 4.46
C VAL A 159 -14.41 -3.44 3.78
N LEU A 160 -13.46 -4.27 3.35
CA LEU A 160 -13.73 -5.60 2.86
C LEU A 160 -13.54 -6.61 4.00
N LYS A 161 -14.56 -7.42 4.27
CA LYS A 161 -14.48 -8.56 5.19
C LYS A 161 -14.58 -9.84 4.37
N TRP A 162 -13.72 -10.80 4.65
CA TRP A 162 -13.72 -12.12 4.05
C TRP A 162 -13.35 -13.13 5.12
#